data_AF-A0A2D4JTB7-F1
#
_entry.id   AF-A0A2D4JTB7-F1
#
_cell.length_a   1.000
_cell.length_b   1.000
_cell.length_c   1.000
_cell.angle_alpha   90.00
_cell.angle_beta   90.00
_cell.angle_gamma   90.00
#
_symmetry.space_group_name_H-M   'P 1'
#
loop_
_entity.id
_entity.type
_entity.pdbx_description
1 polymer ?
#
loop_
_entity_poly.entity_id
_entity_poly.type
_entity_poly.pdbx_seq_one_letter_code
_entity_poly.pdbx_strand_id
1 'polypeptide(L)'
;VLERVKTMDPRVIVDYSRNLEALEFSLSAAEDEVTMEVPLCVNAEVLLMQPCTDEQSNSENVTHRNCQMPGPCYLGVPKQETNLENWTKEDVFSAVDDTDSRGHIVPGKVLHLLKELIVAAIVHCKHQNLIKPGELSAERLNEDGMQLPLLVSSDWKMICFNIIPVMRRKKDVLNNWQERGFPKGSLSKVTQEAVFIPASYHHWRYSTNRPISKLVQILSTLKG
;
A
#
# COMPACT_ATOMS: atom_id res chain seq x y z
N VAL A 1 8.53 2.76 16.45
CA VAL A 1 7.85 3.85 15.72
C VAL A 1 6.44 3.46 15.27
N LEU A 2 6.27 2.48 14.37
CA LEU A 2 4.93 2.15 13.82
C LEU A 2 3.90 1.71 14.88
N GLU A 3 4.31 0.99 15.93
CA GLU A 3 3.41 0.69 17.07
C GLU A 3 2.89 1.96 17.77
N ARG A 4 3.73 3.00 17.85
CA ARG A 4 3.33 4.30 18.38
C ARG A 4 2.39 5.02 17.41
N VAL A 5 2.64 4.94 16.10
CA VAL A 5 1.73 5.46 15.07
C VAL A 5 0.33 4.85 15.23
N LYS A 6 0.22 3.53 15.35
CA LYS A 6 -1.07 2.84 15.59
C LYS A 6 -1.75 3.27 16.88
N THR A 7 -0.97 3.54 17.94
CA THR A 7 -1.51 4.06 19.20
C THR A 7 -2.06 5.48 19.04
N MET A 8 -1.43 6.30 18.20
CA MET A 8 -1.85 7.68 17.91
C MET A 8 -3.05 7.72 16.96
N ASP A 9 -3.10 6.82 15.99
CA ASP A 9 -4.20 6.71 15.03
C ASP A 9 -4.53 5.22 14.71
N PRO A 10 -5.68 4.72 15.17
CA PRO A 10 -6.08 3.32 14.97
C PRO A 10 -6.48 3.00 13.52
N ARG A 11 -6.55 4.00 12.62
CA ARG A 11 -6.71 3.76 11.17
C ARG A 11 -5.51 3.04 10.58
N VAL A 12 -4.35 3.08 11.24
CA VAL A 12 -3.12 2.40 10.81
C VAL A 12 -2.98 1.06 11.50
N ILE A 13 -2.74 0.01 10.71
CA ILE A 13 -2.47 -1.35 11.20
C ILE A 13 -0.97 -1.61 11.09
N VAL A 14 -0.40 -2.24 12.11
CA VAL A 14 0.99 -2.70 12.10
C VAL A 14 0.99 -4.21 11.86
N ASP A 15 1.65 -4.64 10.79
CA ASP A 15 1.74 -6.03 10.36
C ASP A 15 3.14 -6.29 9.77
N TYR A 16 4.09 -6.67 10.63
CA TYR A 16 5.47 -6.92 10.23
C TYR A 16 5.65 -8.20 9.40
N SER A 17 4.70 -9.13 9.49
CA SER A 17 4.78 -10.43 8.81
C SER A 17 4.87 -10.29 7.28
N ARG A 18 4.33 -9.20 6.73
CA ARG A 18 4.28 -8.97 5.27
C ARG A 18 5.60 -8.58 4.65
N ASN A 19 6.48 -7.98 5.43
CA ASN A 19 7.73 -7.42 4.93
C ASN A 19 8.94 -8.25 5.37
N LEU A 20 8.70 -9.37 6.06
CA LEU A 20 9.77 -10.19 6.66
C LEU A 20 10.65 -10.82 5.59
N GLU A 21 10.06 -11.45 4.57
CA GLU A 21 10.83 -12.03 3.44
C GLU A 21 11.62 -10.95 2.66
N ALA A 22 11.01 -9.78 2.44
CA ALA A 22 11.68 -8.67 1.77
C ALA A 22 12.86 -8.11 2.60
N LEU A 23 12.68 -8.02 3.91
CA LEU A 23 13.74 -7.61 4.83
C LEU A 23 14.88 -8.62 4.89
N GLU A 24 14.57 -9.92 5.01
CA GLU A 24 15.58 -10.99 4.99
C GLU A 24 16.40 -10.96 3.70
N PHE A 25 15.73 -10.73 2.56
CA PHE A 25 16.41 -10.58 1.28
C PHE A 25 17.34 -9.36 1.29
N SER A 26 16.88 -8.16 1.63
CA SER A 26 17.72 -6.95 1.64
C SER A 26 18.86 -7.00 2.67
N LEU A 27 18.71 -7.79 3.74
CA LEU A 27 19.82 -8.06 4.68
C LEU A 27 20.91 -8.95 4.06
N SER A 28 20.54 -9.86 3.16
CA SER A 28 21.46 -10.77 2.47
C SER A 28 22.04 -10.18 1.16
N ALA A 29 21.32 -9.25 0.54
CA ALA A 29 21.67 -8.65 -0.74
C ALA A 29 22.49 -7.36 -0.57
N ALA A 30 23.11 -6.92 -1.67
CA ALA A 30 23.73 -5.60 -1.76
C ALA A 30 22.70 -4.46 -1.86
N GLU A 31 21.39 -4.77 -1.93
CA GLU A 31 20.32 -3.79 -1.93
C GLU A 31 20.07 -3.25 -0.52
N ASP A 32 20.00 -1.93 -0.40
CA ASP A 32 19.86 -1.22 0.87
C ASP A 32 18.44 -0.70 1.09
N GLU A 33 17.48 -1.09 0.24
CA GLU A 33 16.10 -0.62 0.31
C GLU A 33 15.11 -1.76 0.55
N VAL A 34 14.08 -1.47 1.36
CA VAL A 34 12.99 -2.38 1.68
C VAL A 34 11.69 -1.61 1.55
N THR A 35 10.76 -2.09 0.71
CA THR A 35 9.40 -1.56 0.71
C THR A 35 8.64 -2.11 1.92
N MET A 36 8.08 -1.23 2.74
CA MET A 36 7.30 -1.61 3.92
C MET A 36 5.83 -1.25 3.73
N GLU A 37 4.99 -2.25 3.49
CA GLU A 37 3.54 -2.06 3.43
C GLU A 37 2.96 -1.79 4.83
N VAL A 38 2.20 -0.70 4.95
CA VAL A 38 1.47 -0.29 6.16
C VAL A 38 -0.03 -0.33 5.88
N PRO A 39 -0.73 -1.38 6.33
CA PRO A 39 -2.15 -1.55 6.03
C PRO A 39 -3.04 -0.54 6.73
N LEU A 40 -4.10 -0.14 6.03
CA LEU A 40 -5.13 0.74 6.55
C LEU A 40 -6.32 -0.09 7.06
N CYS A 41 -6.86 0.30 8.22
CA CYS A 41 -8.07 -0.28 8.80
C CYS A 41 -9.32 0.25 8.10
N VAL A 42 -9.49 -0.16 6.84
CA VAL A 42 -10.65 0.17 6.01
C VAL A 42 -11.18 -1.11 5.38
N ASN A 43 -12.51 -1.28 5.42
CA ASN A 43 -13.14 -2.32 4.63
C ASN A 43 -13.19 -1.85 3.17
N ALA A 44 -12.15 -2.12 2.38
CA ALA A 44 -12.12 -1.66 1.00
C ALA A 44 -13.09 -2.40 0.07
N GLU A 45 -13.77 -3.46 0.55
CA GLU A 45 -14.77 -4.20 -0.23
C GLU A 45 -16.03 -3.38 -0.48
N VAL A 46 -16.40 -2.52 0.47
CA VAL A 46 -17.56 -1.62 0.36
C VAL A 46 -17.23 -0.35 -0.43
N LEU A 47 -15.96 -0.05 -0.69
CA LEU A 47 -15.57 1.13 -1.46
C LEU A 47 -15.92 0.98 -2.95
N LEU A 48 -16.36 2.07 -3.55
CA LEU A 48 -16.62 2.17 -4.98
C LEU A 48 -15.30 2.42 -5.71
N MET A 49 -14.98 1.59 -6.70
CA MET A 49 -13.84 1.86 -7.58
C MET A 49 -14.33 2.64 -8.78
N GLN A 50 -13.80 3.84 -8.96
CA GLN A 50 -14.10 4.68 -10.11
C GLN A 50 -12.82 4.82 -10.95
N PRO A 51 -12.81 4.35 -12.21
CA PRO A 51 -11.63 4.45 -13.04
C PRO A 51 -11.29 5.92 -13.31
N CYS A 52 -10.00 6.23 -13.43
CA CYS A 52 -9.57 7.53 -13.92
C CYS A 52 -9.92 7.63 -15.41
N THR A 53 -10.85 8.51 -15.77
CA THR A 53 -11.22 8.79 -17.17
C THR A 53 -10.33 9.89 -17.74
N ASP A 54 -9.02 9.67 -17.78
CA ASP A 54 -8.16 10.55 -18.55
C ASP A 54 -8.33 10.19 -20.03
N GLU A 55 -9.08 11.00 -20.78
CA GLU A 55 -9.18 10.91 -22.26
C GLU A 55 -7.86 11.25 -22.99
N GLN A 56 -6.72 11.16 -22.32
CA GLN A 56 -5.39 11.45 -22.85
C GLN A 56 -4.41 10.28 -22.72
N SER A 57 -4.91 9.06 -22.82
CA SER A 57 -4.12 7.94 -23.33
C SER A 57 -4.68 7.48 -24.67
N ASN A 58 -4.41 8.27 -25.72
CA ASN A 58 -4.36 7.75 -27.09
C ASN A 58 -3.10 6.88 -27.28
N SER A 59 -2.89 5.90 -26.41
CA SER A 59 -2.03 4.77 -26.71
C SER A 59 -2.91 3.75 -27.39
N GLU A 60 -2.61 3.50 -28.66
CA GLU A 60 -3.23 2.55 -29.56
C GLU A 60 -3.88 1.38 -28.81
N ASN A 61 -5.19 1.21 -29.03
CA ASN A 61 -5.94 0.04 -28.64
C ASN A 61 -5.37 -1.20 -29.36
N VAL A 62 -4.24 -1.71 -28.86
CA VAL A 62 -3.85 -3.09 -29.12
C VAL A 62 -4.85 -3.92 -28.36
N THR A 63 -5.85 -4.40 -29.09
CA THR A 63 -6.86 -5.35 -28.64
C THR A 63 -6.23 -6.72 -28.39
N HIS A 64 -5.28 -6.80 -27.46
CA HIS A 64 -5.04 -8.06 -26.77
C HIS A 64 -6.18 -8.25 -25.77
N ARG A 65 -7.19 -9.00 -26.22
CA ARG A 65 -8.43 -9.38 -25.52
C ARG A 65 -8.22 -10.09 -24.17
N ASN A 66 -7.01 -10.17 -23.65
CA ASN A 66 -6.67 -10.94 -22.46
C ASN A 66 -5.81 -10.09 -21.51
N CYS A 67 -6.38 -9.80 -20.34
CA CYS A 67 -5.71 -9.31 -19.13
C CYS A 67 -5.24 -7.84 -19.14
N GLN A 68 -6.17 -6.87 -19.11
CA GLN A 68 -5.83 -5.50 -18.69
C GLN A 68 -5.88 -5.41 -17.15
N MET A 69 -4.75 -5.06 -16.54
CA MET A 69 -4.74 -4.63 -15.14
C MET A 69 -5.58 -3.36 -14.99
N PRO A 70 -6.35 -3.20 -13.91
CA PRO A 70 -7.04 -1.95 -13.66
C PRO A 70 -6.04 -0.80 -13.61
N GLY A 71 -6.29 0.24 -14.41
CA GLY A 71 -5.52 1.49 -14.36
C GLY A 71 -5.70 2.21 -13.01
N PRO A 72 -5.06 3.38 -12.83
CA PRO A 72 -5.27 4.21 -11.66
C PRO A 72 -6.77 4.49 -11.44
N CYS A 73 -7.18 4.47 -10.18
CA CYS A 73 -8.59 4.63 -9.81
C CYS A 73 -8.76 5.47 -8.55
N TYR A 74 -9.96 6.03 -8.41
CA TYR A 74 -10.44 6.59 -7.17
C TYR A 74 -11.11 5.52 -6.31
N LEU A 75 -10.98 5.65 -5.00
CA LEU A 75 -11.67 4.81 -4.02
C LEU A 75 -12.72 5.66 -3.31
N GLY A 76 -13.95 5.59 -3.82
CA GLY A 76 -15.11 6.34 -3.36
C GLY A 76 -15.78 5.70 -2.15
N VAL A 77 -16.29 6.54 -1.25
CA VAL A 77 -17.08 6.12 -0.09
C VAL A 77 -18.57 6.18 -0.47
N PRO A 78 -19.30 5.05 -0.45
CA PRO A 78 -20.73 5.06 -0.75
C PRO A 78 -21.53 5.99 0.16
N LYS A 79 -22.61 6.56 -0.36
CA LYS A 79 -23.54 7.40 0.43
C LYS A 79 -24.21 6.67 1.58
N GLN A 80 -24.54 5.39 1.39
CA GLN A 80 -25.28 4.62 2.41
C GLN A 80 -24.40 4.02 3.52
N GLU A 81 -23.06 4.05 3.38
CA GLU A 81 -22.15 3.40 4.32
C GLU A 81 -21.81 4.28 5.53
N THR A 82 -22.29 3.93 6.73
CA THR A 82 -21.95 4.65 7.96
C THR A 82 -20.69 4.14 8.64
N ASN A 83 -20.22 2.94 8.30
CA ASN A 83 -19.05 2.31 8.96
C ASN A 83 -17.69 2.92 8.57
N LEU A 84 -17.68 4.00 7.80
CA LEU A 84 -16.49 4.64 7.24
C LEU A 84 -16.27 6.07 7.76
N GLU A 85 -16.91 6.47 8.87
CA GLU A 85 -16.81 7.82 9.44
C GLU A 85 -15.36 8.32 9.66
N ASN A 86 -14.46 7.43 10.11
CA ASN A 86 -13.04 7.78 10.29
C ASN A 86 -12.29 8.04 8.97
N TRP A 87 -12.84 7.56 7.84
CA TRP A 87 -12.28 7.70 6.49
C TRP A 87 -12.98 8.79 5.67
N THR A 88 -13.99 9.47 6.24
CA THR A 88 -14.65 10.64 5.66
C THR A 88 -14.19 11.96 6.28
N LYS A 89 -13.18 11.91 7.16
CA LYS A 89 -12.56 13.09 7.78
C LYS A 89 -11.69 13.84 6.76
N GLU A 90 -11.65 15.16 6.89
CA GLU A 90 -10.96 16.05 5.94
C GLU A 90 -9.47 15.73 5.76
N ASP A 91 -8.85 15.14 6.78
CA ASP A 91 -7.44 14.75 6.79
C ASP A 91 -7.09 13.59 5.84
N VAL A 92 -8.08 12.84 5.34
CA VAL A 92 -7.89 11.73 4.39
C VAL A 92 -8.89 11.74 3.23
N PHE A 93 -9.97 12.51 3.33
CA PHE A 93 -11.10 12.48 2.42
C PHE A 93 -11.24 13.76 1.61
N SER A 94 -11.77 13.65 0.39
CA SER A 94 -12.25 14.79 -0.40
C SER A 94 -13.70 14.54 -0.75
N ALA A 95 -14.59 15.45 -0.32
CA ALA A 95 -15.99 15.40 -0.71
C ALA A 95 -16.15 15.71 -2.20
N VAL A 96 -17.02 14.97 -2.86
CA VAL A 96 -17.43 15.20 -4.25
C VAL A 96 -18.92 15.00 -4.33
N ASP A 97 -19.62 15.90 -5.02
CA ASP A 97 -21.05 15.76 -5.28
C ASP A 97 -21.28 14.81 -6.45
N ASP A 98 -21.13 13.51 -6.17
CA ASP A 98 -21.41 12.42 -7.10
C ASP A 98 -22.75 11.75 -6.71
N THR A 99 -23.37 11.07 -7.66
CA THR A 99 -24.66 10.38 -7.44
C THR A 99 -24.54 9.24 -6.44
N ASP A 100 -23.50 8.40 -6.56
CA ASP A 100 -23.32 7.18 -5.78
C ASP A 100 -22.31 7.34 -4.63
N SER A 101 -21.34 8.23 -4.79
CA SER A 101 -20.27 8.48 -3.82
C SER A 101 -20.48 9.80 -3.05
N ARG A 102 -20.00 9.86 -1.80
CA ARG A 102 -19.88 11.14 -1.05
C ARG A 102 -18.57 11.86 -1.35
N GLY A 103 -17.68 11.21 -2.09
CA GLY A 103 -16.29 11.61 -2.25
C GLY A 103 -15.33 10.44 -2.07
N HIS A 104 -14.04 10.74 -2.01
CA HIS A 104 -12.99 9.74 -2.20
C HIS A 104 -11.95 9.82 -1.09
N ILE A 105 -11.41 8.67 -0.72
CA ILE A 105 -10.23 8.62 0.14
C ILE A 105 -9.01 8.95 -0.71
N VAL A 106 -8.35 10.06 -0.37
CA VAL A 106 -7.27 10.66 -1.17
C VAL A 106 -5.91 10.10 -0.70
N PRO A 107 -5.18 9.35 -1.53
CA PRO A 107 -3.92 8.72 -1.13
C PRO A 107 -2.87 9.72 -0.67
N GLY A 108 -2.79 10.90 -1.30
CA GLY A 108 -1.87 11.96 -0.89
C GLY A 108 -2.17 12.53 0.50
N LYS A 109 -3.45 12.68 0.85
CA LYS A 109 -3.87 13.09 2.19
C LYS A 109 -3.54 12.01 3.24
N VAL A 110 -3.77 10.73 2.90
CA VAL A 110 -3.38 9.59 3.75
C VAL A 110 -1.87 9.54 3.97
N LEU A 111 -1.07 9.75 2.92
CA LEU A 111 0.39 9.83 3.02
C LEU A 111 0.83 10.98 3.92
N HIS A 112 0.21 12.15 3.78
CA HIS A 112 0.49 13.30 4.62
C HIS A 112 0.18 13.02 6.10
N LEU A 113 -1.00 12.49 6.41
CA LEU A 113 -1.35 12.07 7.76
C LEU A 113 -0.34 11.06 8.32
N LEU A 114 0.01 10.02 7.54
CA LEU A 114 0.96 9.00 7.97
C LEU A 114 2.35 9.59 8.23
N LYS A 115 2.81 10.53 7.39
CA LYS A 115 4.06 11.27 7.59
C LYS A 115 4.07 12.02 8.92
N GLU A 116 3.03 12.80 9.20
CA GLU A 116 2.90 13.55 10.46
C GLU A 116 2.90 12.61 11.69
N LEU A 117 2.16 11.50 11.60
CA LEU A 117 2.14 10.49 12.66
C LEU A 117 3.50 9.84 12.87
N ILE A 118 4.23 9.51 11.80
CA ILE A 118 5.58 8.95 11.88
C ILE A 118 6.54 9.95 12.54
N VAL A 119 6.52 11.21 12.11
CA VAL A 119 7.38 12.27 12.70
C VAL A 119 7.10 12.40 14.20
N ALA A 120 5.83 12.51 14.59
CA ALA A 120 5.45 12.62 15.99
C ALA A 120 5.82 11.36 16.81
N ALA A 121 5.66 10.17 16.23
CA ALA A 121 6.06 8.91 16.84
C ALA A 121 7.58 8.82 17.02
N ILE A 122 8.38 9.30 16.06
CA ILE A 122 9.85 9.34 16.16
C ILE A 122 10.27 10.29 17.29
N VAL A 123 9.70 11.49 17.35
CA VAL A 123 9.97 12.47 18.43
C VAL A 123 9.66 11.85 19.79
N HIS A 124 8.50 11.20 19.92
CA HIS A 124 8.12 10.50 21.15
C HIS A 124 9.11 9.39 21.51
N CYS A 125 9.46 8.51 20.58
CA CYS A 125 10.40 7.42 20.82
C CYS A 125 11.79 7.93 21.21
N LYS A 126 12.28 9.01 20.59
CA LYS A 126 13.55 9.65 20.97
C LYS A 126 13.50 10.21 22.39
N HIS A 127 12.41 10.90 22.76
CA HIS A 127 12.25 11.46 24.11
C HIS A 127 12.18 10.37 25.19
N GLN A 128 11.60 9.20 24.86
CA GLN A 128 11.54 8.04 25.74
C GLN A 128 12.81 7.16 25.69
N ASN A 129 13.88 7.60 25.00
CA ASN A 129 15.12 6.84 24.82
C ASN A 129 14.93 5.44 24.19
N LEU A 130 13.88 5.26 23.38
CA LEU A 130 13.60 4.00 22.67
C LEU A 130 14.39 3.86 21.36
N ILE A 131 15.02 4.94 20.90
CA ILE A 131 15.84 5.01 19.68
C ILE A 131 17.10 5.79 20.05
N LYS A 132 18.28 5.19 19.85
CA LYS A 132 19.54 5.90 20.11
C LYS A 132 19.82 6.93 19.00
N PRO A 133 20.61 7.97 19.29
CA PRO A 133 21.09 8.89 18.26
C PRO A 133 21.79 8.11 17.13
N GLY A 134 21.42 8.39 15.87
CA GLY A 134 21.98 7.72 14.69
C GLY A 134 21.28 6.43 14.26
N GLU A 135 20.49 5.78 15.12
CA GLU A 135 19.79 4.52 14.74
C GLU A 135 18.65 4.73 13.73
N LEU A 136 18.09 5.94 13.67
CA LEU A 136 17.01 6.29 12.74
C LEU A 136 17.16 7.72 12.23
N SER A 137 17.16 7.87 10.90
CA SER A 137 17.03 9.15 10.20
C SER A 137 15.71 9.23 9.43
N ALA A 138 15.05 10.38 9.58
CA ALA A 138 13.79 10.72 8.94
C ALA A 138 13.94 11.90 7.96
N GLU A 139 15.19 12.27 7.61
CA GLU A 139 15.49 13.41 6.74
C GLU A 139 14.80 13.30 5.38
N ARG A 140 14.73 12.07 4.85
CA ARG A 140 14.11 11.75 3.57
C ARG A 140 12.58 11.77 3.59
N LEU A 141 11.93 11.89 4.75
CA LEU A 141 10.46 12.08 4.80
C LEU A 141 10.02 13.40 4.16
N ASN A 142 10.94 14.34 3.97
CA ASN A 142 10.67 15.62 3.32
C ASN A 142 10.61 15.53 1.80
N GLU A 143 11.00 14.39 1.21
CA GLU A 143 10.91 14.15 -0.22
C GLU A 143 9.44 14.07 -0.65
N ASP A 144 9.09 14.75 -1.74
CA ASP A 144 7.77 14.68 -2.36
C ASP A 144 7.66 13.36 -3.14
N GLY A 145 7.01 12.36 -2.53
CA GLY A 145 6.89 11.03 -3.12
C GLY A 145 5.64 10.28 -2.65
N MET A 146 5.39 9.14 -3.30
CA MET A 146 4.30 8.21 -2.92
C MET A 146 4.73 7.19 -1.85
N GLN A 147 5.90 7.39 -1.27
CA GLN A 147 6.53 6.56 -0.26
C GLN A 147 7.13 7.46 0.81
N LEU A 148 7.29 6.93 2.02
CA LEU A 148 7.84 7.64 3.17
C LEU A 148 9.14 6.96 3.60
N PRO A 149 10.31 7.42 3.09
CA PRO A 149 11.59 6.75 3.33
C PRO A 149 12.10 7.01 4.75
N LEU A 150 12.44 5.95 5.46
CA LEU A 150 13.11 5.99 6.76
C LEU A 150 14.42 5.22 6.71
N LEU A 151 15.53 5.88 7.04
CA LEU A 151 16.83 5.23 7.13
C LEU A 151 17.01 4.67 8.53
N VAL A 152 17.17 3.35 8.63
CA VAL A 152 17.46 2.66 9.88
C VAL A 152 18.90 2.17 9.83
N SER A 153 19.67 2.58 10.82
CA SER A 153 21.04 2.07 11.02
C SER A 153 20.98 0.77 11.79
N SER A 154 21.66 -0.24 11.26
CA SER A 154 22.08 -1.45 11.97
C SER A 154 23.59 -1.36 12.22
N ASP A 155 24.13 -2.25 13.05
CA ASP A 155 25.55 -2.25 13.44
C ASP A 155 26.54 -2.40 12.26
N TRP A 156 26.04 -2.80 11.09
CA TRP A 156 26.81 -3.23 9.92
C TRP A 156 26.27 -2.69 8.60
N LYS A 157 25.09 -2.08 8.58
CA LYS A 157 24.41 -1.66 7.35
C LYS A 157 23.36 -0.59 7.62
N MET A 158 23.18 0.34 6.68
CA MET A 158 22.03 1.25 6.65
C MET A 158 20.96 0.67 5.74
N ILE A 159 19.71 0.65 6.19
CA ILE A 159 18.58 0.16 5.40
C ILE A 159 17.55 1.26 5.27
N CYS A 160 17.16 1.59 4.03
CA CYS A 160 16.06 2.49 3.71
C CYS A 160 14.74 1.72 3.68
N PHE A 161 13.89 1.96 4.66
CA PHE A 161 12.52 1.47 4.68
C PHE A 161 11.61 2.46 3.97
N ASN A 162 11.16 2.11 2.77
CA ASN A 162 10.20 2.86 1.99
C ASN A 162 8.78 2.50 2.45
N ILE A 163 8.24 3.26 3.40
CA ILE A 163 6.91 3.00 3.97
C ILE A 163 5.82 3.42 2.98
N ILE A 164 4.87 2.53 2.70
CA ILE A 164 3.72 2.80 1.83
C ILE A 164 2.40 2.43 2.51
N PRO A 165 1.40 3.31 2.56
CA PRO A 165 0.07 2.95 3.03
C PRO A 165 -0.61 2.04 2.01
N VAL A 166 -1.28 0.99 2.47
CA VAL A 166 -1.95 0.03 1.59
C VAL A 166 -3.41 -0.20 1.98
N MET A 167 -4.30 -0.17 0.99
CA MET A 167 -5.70 -0.58 1.16
C MET A 167 -5.88 -2.01 0.68
N ARG A 168 -6.55 -2.83 1.50
CA ARG A 168 -6.76 -4.25 1.23
C ARG A 168 -8.22 -4.51 0.89
N ARG A 169 -8.46 -5.17 -0.24
CA ARG A 169 -9.80 -5.57 -0.70
C ARG A 169 -9.84 -7.07 -0.96
N LYS A 170 -10.69 -7.83 -0.27
CA LYS A 170 -10.94 -9.24 -0.61
C LYS A 170 -11.98 -9.29 -1.73
N LYS A 171 -11.54 -9.02 -2.95
CA LYS A 171 -12.38 -9.19 -4.14
C LYS A 171 -11.54 -9.78 -5.25
N ASP A 172 -12.20 -10.64 -5.99
CA ASP A 172 -11.72 -11.39 -7.15
C ASP A 172 -11.52 -10.44 -8.35
N VAL A 173 -10.48 -9.59 -8.27
CA VAL A 173 -10.18 -8.56 -9.30
C VAL A 173 -9.56 -9.20 -10.56
N LEU A 174 -9.03 -10.43 -10.44
CA LEU A 174 -8.22 -11.09 -11.48
C LEU A 174 -8.81 -12.42 -12.00
N ASN A 175 -10.14 -12.55 -12.04
CA ASN A 175 -10.83 -13.80 -12.45
C ASN A 175 -10.49 -14.32 -13.86
N ASN A 176 -9.77 -13.53 -14.66
CA ASN A 176 -9.47 -13.82 -16.04
C ASN A 176 -8.03 -14.33 -16.27
N TRP A 177 -7.24 -14.53 -15.22
CA TRP A 177 -5.90 -15.09 -15.37
C TRP A 177 -5.97 -16.60 -15.63
N GLN A 178 -5.42 -17.05 -16.76
CA GLN A 178 -5.37 -18.47 -17.10
C GLN A 178 -4.26 -19.17 -16.32
N GLU A 179 -4.56 -20.29 -15.65
CA GLU A 179 -3.61 -21.11 -14.87
C GLU A 179 -2.61 -21.90 -15.73
N ARG A 180 -2.21 -21.39 -16.91
CA ARG A 180 -1.26 -22.10 -17.77
C ARG A 180 0.12 -22.14 -17.10
N GLY A 181 0.59 -23.35 -16.78
CA GLY A 181 1.92 -23.57 -16.21
C GLY A 181 2.01 -23.49 -14.69
N PHE A 182 0.91 -23.22 -13.98
CA PHE A 182 0.86 -23.23 -12.51
C PHE A 182 -0.03 -24.36 -11.99
N PRO A 183 0.23 -24.90 -10.78
CA PRO A 183 -0.68 -25.86 -10.16
C PRO A 183 -2.09 -25.29 -10.02
N LYS A 184 -3.10 -26.15 -10.17
CA LYS A 184 -4.50 -25.76 -10.08
C LYS A 184 -4.81 -25.03 -8.76
N GLY A 185 -5.50 -23.89 -8.85
CA GLY A 185 -5.87 -23.05 -7.72
C GLY A 185 -4.76 -22.10 -7.25
N SER A 186 -3.56 -22.12 -7.84
CA SER A 186 -2.47 -21.21 -7.47
C SER A 186 -2.85 -19.76 -7.70
N LEU A 187 -3.44 -19.45 -8.86
CA LEU A 187 -3.84 -18.09 -9.19
C LEU A 187 -4.91 -17.57 -8.23
N SER A 188 -5.92 -18.39 -7.91
CA SER A 188 -6.96 -18.02 -6.94
C SER A 188 -6.40 -17.67 -5.55
N LYS A 189 -5.38 -18.40 -5.07
CA LYS A 189 -4.70 -18.12 -3.78
C LYS A 189 -3.88 -16.83 -3.82
N VAL A 190 -3.37 -16.49 -5.00
CA VAL A 190 -2.55 -15.31 -5.25
C VAL A 190 -3.42 -14.06 -5.36
N THR A 191 -4.62 -14.17 -5.96
CA THR A 191 -5.54 -13.07 -6.25
C THR A 191 -6.64 -12.88 -5.22
N GLN A 192 -6.66 -13.67 -4.15
CA GLN A 192 -7.66 -13.61 -3.07
C GLN A 192 -7.76 -12.24 -2.39
N GLU A 193 -6.66 -11.48 -2.35
CA GLU A 193 -6.63 -10.13 -1.79
C GLU A 193 -5.97 -9.17 -2.78
N ALA A 194 -6.72 -8.18 -3.22
CA ALA A 194 -6.23 -7.05 -3.98
C ALA A 194 -5.64 -6.01 -3.03
N VAL A 195 -4.44 -5.53 -3.36
CA VAL A 195 -3.76 -4.47 -2.61
C VAL A 195 -3.70 -3.23 -3.47
N PHE A 196 -4.17 -2.11 -2.93
CA PHE A 196 -4.10 -0.80 -3.55
C PHE A 196 -3.08 0.07 -2.84
N ILE A 197 -2.25 0.75 -3.62
CA ILE A 197 -1.20 1.66 -3.15
C ILE A 197 -1.31 3.01 -3.84
N PRO A 198 -0.78 4.08 -3.25
CA PRO A 198 -0.76 5.39 -3.90
C PRO A 198 -0.09 5.33 -5.28
N ALA A 199 -0.77 5.88 -6.28
CA ALA A 199 -0.24 6.05 -7.64
C ALA A 199 0.12 7.51 -7.91
N SER A 200 -0.71 8.42 -7.38
CA SER A 200 -0.54 9.87 -7.41
C SER A 200 -1.21 10.46 -6.17
N TYR A 201 -1.26 11.79 -6.05
CA TYR A 201 -1.96 12.44 -4.95
C TYR A 201 -3.44 12.03 -4.86
N HIS A 202 -4.12 11.86 -6.01
CA HIS A 202 -5.55 11.57 -6.05
C HIS A 202 -5.90 10.10 -6.31
N HIS A 203 -4.98 9.33 -6.90
CA HIS A 203 -5.30 8.01 -7.43
C HIS A 203 -4.58 6.88 -6.70
N TRP A 204 -5.30 5.79 -6.54
CA TRP A 204 -4.78 4.50 -6.13
C TRP A 204 -4.46 3.65 -7.36
N ARG A 205 -3.56 2.68 -7.23
CA ARG A 205 -3.33 1.64 -8.24
C ARG A 205 -3.21 0.27 -7.60
N TYR A 206 -3.46 -0.76 -8.38
CA TYR A 206 -3.21 -2.13 -7.97
C TYR A 206 -1.70 -2.37 -7.76
N SER A 207 -1.36 -3.08 -6.69
CA SER A 207 -0.01 -3.56 -6.42
C SER A 207 0.13 -5.02 -6.84
N THR A 208 1.10 -5.29 -7.71
CA THR A 208 1.44 -6.65 -8.17
C THR A 208 2.51 -7.32 -7.33
N ASN A 209 3.16 -6.60 -6.40
CA ASN A 209 4.29 -7.10 -5.62
C ASN A 209 3.94 -8.40 -4.90
N ARG A 210 2.89 -8.38 -4.07
CA ARG A 210 2.47 -9.55 -3.29
C ARG A 210 1.97 -10.71 -4.17
N PRO A 211 1.14 -10.48 -5.21
CA PRO A 211 0.82 -11.52 -6.17
C PRO A 211 2.06 -12.18 -6.80
N ILE A 212 3.03 -11.39 -7.25
CA ILE A 212 4.26 -11.88 -7.87
C ILE A 212 5.09 -12.68 -6.86
N SER A 213 5.32 -12.15 -5.65
CA SER A 213 6.08 -12.86 -4.60
C SER A 213 5.47 -14.22 -4.26
N LYS A 214 4.14 -14.29 -4.10
CA LYS A 214 3.45 -15.57 -3.88
C LYS A 214 3.60 -16.55 -5.05
N LEU A 215 3.56 -16.05 -6.29
CA LEU A 215 3.77 -16.91 -7.47
C LEU A 215 5.19 -17.46 -7.52
N VAL A 216 6.19 -16.62 -7.25
CA VAL A 216 7.60 -17.05 -7.15
C VAL A 216 7.78 -18.09 -6.06
N GLN A 217 7.15 -17.89 -4.89
CA GLN A 217 7.14 -18.88 -3.81
C GLN A 217 6.52 -20.20 -4.25
N ILE A 218 5.37 -20.18 -4.92
CA ILE A 218 4.73 -21.41 -5.44
C ILE A 218 5.68 -22.12 -6.42
N LEU A 219 6.29 -21.40 -7.37
CA LEU A 219 7.25 -21.98 -8.32
C LEU A 219 8.46 -22.61 -7.62
N SER A 220 8.97 -21.98 -6.56
CA SER A 220 10.12 -22.50 -5.80
C SER A 220 9.82 -23.83 -5.09
N THR A 221 8.54 -24.12 -4.83
CA THR A 221 8.11 -25.39 -4.20
C THR A 221 7.87 -26.50 -5.21
N LEU A 222 7.85 -26.19 -6.52
CA LEU A 222 7.70 -27.21 -7.55
C LEU A 222 9.01 -27.98 -7.68
N LYS A 223 8.92 -29.30 -7.49
CA LYS A 223 10.02 -30.20 -7.83
C LYS A 223 10.14 -30.24 -9.34
N GLY A 224 11.32 -29.84 -9.85
CA GLY A 224 11.75 -30.14 -11.22
C GLY A 224 11.95 -31.64 -11.42
#